data_AF-A0A924QQT1-F1
#
_entry.id   AF-A0A924QQT1-F1
#
_cell.length_a   1.000
_cell.length_b   1.000
_cell.length_c   1.000
_cell.angle_alpha   90.00
_cell.angle_beta   90.00
_cell.angle_gamma   90.00
#
_symmetry.space_group_name_H-M   'P 1'
#
loop_
_entity.id
_entity.type
_entity.pdbx_description
1 polymer ?
#
loop_
_entity_poly.entity_id
_entity_poly.type
_entity_poly.pdbx_seq_one_letter_code
_entity_poly.pdbx_strand_id
1 'polypeptide(L)' 'MPKVKTNSSAKKRFKVTGTGEITFQKAFKRHILTKKSTKR' A
#
# COMPACT_ATOMS: atom_id res chain seq x y z
N MET A 1 28.61 -3.17 13.56
CA MET A 1 27.67 -3.25 12.43
C MET A 1 26.55 -2.23 12.64
N PRO A 2 26.33 -1.26 11.74
CA PRO A 2 25.28 -0.27 11.93
C PRO A 2 23.88 -0.90 11.78
N LYS A 3 22.93 -0.47 12.62
CA LYS A 3 21.53 -0.90 12.53
C LYS A 3 20.91 -0.38 11.24
N VAL A 4 20.17 -1.23 10.53
CA VAL A 4 19.45 -0.84 9.31
C VAL A 4 18.33 0.14 9.67
N LYS A 5 18.25 1.27 8.97
CA LYS A 5 17.17 2.25 9.15
C LYS A 5 15.91 1.79 8.43
N THR A 6 14.76 1.95 9.07
CA THR A 6 13.48 1.59 8.46
C THR A 6 13.06 2.63 7.41
N ASN A 7 12.58 2.15 6.26
CA ASN A 7 11.99 3.02 5.25
C ASN A 7 10.60 3.47 5.72
N SER A 8 10.52 4.71 6.20
CA SER A 8 9.29 5.31 6.73
C SER A 8 8.16 5.36 5.69
N SER A 9 8.50 5.47 4.41
CA SER A 9 7.53 5.53 3.32
C SER A 9 6.88 4.17 3.05
N ALA A 10 7.64 3.08 3.21
CA ALA A 10 7.14 1.72 3.07
C ALA A 10 6.27 1.35 4.27
N LYS A 11 6.72 1.68 5.50
CA LYS A 11 5.95 1.47 6.74
C LYS A 11 4.56 2.14 6.70
N LYS A 12 4.43 3.29 6.02
CA LYS A 12 3.16 4.02 5.87
C LYS A 12 2.20 3.40 4.83
N ARG A 13 2.70 2.56 3.92
CA ARG A 13 1.95 2.10 2.73
C ARG A 13 1.70 0.60 2.68
N PHE A 14 2.57 -0.19 3.31
CA PHE A 14 2.58 -1.65 3.22
C PHE A 14 2.51 -2.27 4.62
N LYS A 15 1.72 -3.34 4.76
CA LYS A 15 1.64 -4.12 6.00
C LYS A 15 1.91 -5.59 5.73
N VAL A 16 2.71 -6.20 6.59
CA VAL A 16 2.99 -7.64 6.56
C VAL A 16 1.88 -8.38 7.32
N THR A 17 1.32 -9.43 6.71
CA THR A 17 0.31 -10.30 7.34
C THR A 17 0.97 -11.34 8.23
N GLY A 18 0.18 -12.07 9.03
CA GLY A 18 0.71 -13.15 9.88
C GLY A 18 1.40 -14.28 9.11
N THR A 19 1.07 -14.45 7.82
CA THR A 19 1.68 -15.43 6.92
C THR A 19 2.94 -14.90 6.20
N GLY A 20 3.31 -13.63 6.43
CA GLY A 20 4.47 -12.99 5.78
C GLY A 20 4.16 -12.32 4.44
N GLU A 21 2.91 -12.33 3.98
CA GLU A 21 2.51 -11.66 2.74
C GLU A 21 2.39 -10.14 2.93
N ILE A 22 2.52 -9.39 1.83
CA ILE A 22 2.45 -7.92 1.84
C ILE A 22 1.08 -7.47 1.33
N THR A 23 0.38 -6.69 2.16
CA THR A 23 -0.89 -6.07 1.81
C THR A 23 -0.72 -4.57 1.56
N PHE A 24 -1.48 -4.06 0.58
CA PHE A 24 -1.50 -2.65 0.20
C PHE A 24 -2.84 -2.25 -0.43
N GLN A 25 -3.12 -0.95 -0.45
CA GLN A 25 -4.31 -0.43 -1.11
C GLN A 25 -4.13 -0.34 -2.63
N LYS A 26 -5.15 -0.76 -3.39
CA LYS A 26 -5.15 -0.62 -4.84
C LYS A 26 -5.06 0.85 -5.25
N ALA A 27 -4.16 1.14 -6.18
CA ALA A 27 -3.99 2.48 -6.71
C ALA A 27 -5.21 2.94 -7.54
N PHE A 28 -5.27 4.25 -7.80
CA PHE A 28 -6.25 4.89 -8.70
C PHE A 28 -7.71 4.89 -8.24
N LYS A 29 -7.98 4.67 -6.94
CA LYS A 29 -9.33 4.81 -6.35
C LYS A 29 -9.53 6.05 -5.47
N ARG A 30 -8.64 7.05 -5.58
CA ARG A 30 -8.72 8.27 -4.74
C ARG A 30 -9.50 9.43 -5.34
N HIS A 31 -9.42 9.66 -6.65
CA HIS A 31 -10.13 10.76 -7.31
C HIS A 31 -10.50 10.42 -8.76
N ILE A 32 -11.37 11.26 -9.36
CA ILE A 32 -11.92 11.10 -10.72
C ILE A 32 -12.55 9.70 -10.86
N LEU A 33 -13.52 9.42 -9.99
CA LEU A 33 -14.26 8.15 -9.99
C LEU A 33 -15.49 8.20 -10.89
N THR A 34 -16.04 9.40 -11.14
CA THR A 34 -17.27 9.61 -11.92
C THR A 34 -17.21 9.02 -13.33
N LYS A 35 -16.04 9.07 -13.99
CA LYS A 35 -15.83 8.48 -15.33
C LYS A 35 -15.39 7.02 -15.33
N LYS A 36 -15.16 6.42 -14.15
CA LYS A 36 -14.74 5.03 -14.02
C LYS A 36 -15.99 4.16 -13.90
N SER A 37 -15.97 2.98 -14.50
CA SER A 37 -17.07 2.02 -14.35
C SER A 37 -17.20 1.55 -12.91
N THR A 38 -18.43 1.30 -12.46
CA THR A 38 -18.74 0.91 -11.06
C THR A 38 -18.09 -0.41 -10.65
N LYS A 39 -17.87 -1.33 -11.60
CA LYS A 39 -17.17 -2.60 -11.36
C LYS A 39 -15.68 -2.42 -11.00
N ARG A 40 -15.09 -1.25 -11.33
CA ARG A 40 -13.64 -1.03 -11.28
C ARG A 40 -13.11 -0.75 -9.88
#